data_AF-A0A3D2ZBL2-F1
#
_entry.id   AF-A0A3D2ZBL2-F1
#
_cell.length_a   1.000
_cell.length_b   1.000
_cell.length_c   1.000
_cell.angle_alpha   90.00
_cell.angle_beta   90.00
_cell.angle_gamma   90.00
#
_symmetry.space_group_name_H-M   'P 1'
#
loop_
_entity.id
_entity.type
_entity.pdbx_description
1 polymer ?
#
loop_
_entity_poly.entity_id
_entity_poly.type
_entity_poly.pdbx_seq_one_letter_code
_entity_poly.pdbx_strand_id
1 'polypeptide(L)'
;MDTSVVCAAQRSCAVSCANSGSWRPSRRDCGNWRHAPIPRRRQSPSPQSVEGEAVKPLERPLRWVPDLPFPRYRHRLGETPHPRTHPLGHSFGVPDPHGSPLTQDNWRQHEAWLFGVDLFNHGYWWEAHEWWEAAWRVSQQQSTRHLLQGLIQTAAALLKWEEGNHRGREGLWSRAEDHLRHVGTGGTRCMGLQVTSFIQQMGRLWAAHATAPPTAADSVLPRLQLTDVDATPEA
;
A
#
# COMPACT_ATOMS: atom_id res chain seq x y z
N MET A 1 36.74 34.31 -18.46
CA MET A 1 36.82 32.84 -18.29
C MET A 1 36.16 32.56 -16.96
N ASP A 2 34.87 32.31 -17.04
CA ASP A 2 33.92 32.33 -15.93
C ASP A 2 32.94 31.19 -16.15
N THR A 3 32.67 30.40 -15.11
CA THR A 3 31.42 29.65 -14.86
C THR A 3 31.56 28.80 -13.59
N SER A 4 31.44 29.47 -12.44
CA SER A 4 30.87 28.84 -11.24
C SER A 4 29.37 28.68 -11.47
N VAL A 5 28.90 27.46 -11.71
CA VAL A 5 27.48 27.10 -11.60
C VAL A 5 27.36 26.01 -10.55
N VAL A 6 27.11 26.44 -9.32
CA VAL A 6 26.70 25.60 -8.20
C VAL A 6 25.28 25.14 -8.50
N CYS A 7 25.11 23.84 -8.82
CA CYS A 7 23.81 23.24 -9.09
C CYS A 7 22.99 23.17 -7.80
N ALA A 8 22.10 24.14 -7.61
CA ALA A 8 21.05 24.12 -6.60
C ALA A 8 19.91 23.20 -7.07
N ALA A 9 19.82 21.97 -6.56
CA ALA A 9 18.62 21.14 -6.62
C ALA A 9 18.68 20.03 -5.57
N GLN A 10 18.66 20.40 -4.29
CA GLN A 10 18.64 19.44 -3.18
C GLN A 10 17.72 19.93 -2.07
N ARG A 11 16.44 20.12 -2.40
CA ARG A 11 15.34 20.34 -1.45
C ARG A 11 14.03 19.91 -2.10
N SER A 12 13.62 18.65 -1.95
CA SER A 12 12.21 18.30 -1.73
C SER A 12 12.04 16.80 -1.48
N CYS A 13 12.14 16.39 -0.21
CA CYS A 13 11.40 15.22 0.30
C CYS A 13 11.04 15.40 1.79
N ALA A 14 11.04 16.65 2.28
CA ALA A 14 10.80 16.99 3.69
C ALA A 14 9.63 17.97 3.89
N VAL A 15 8.83 18.25 2.86
CA VAL A 15 7.67 19.16 2.95
C VAL A 15 6.37 18.42 2.64
N SER A 16 6.15 17.30 3.32
CA SER A 16 4.81 16.87 3.73
C SER A 16 4.83 15.96 4.98
N CYS A 17 5.88 16.08 5.81
CA CYS A 17 5.93 15.50 7.16
C CYS A 17 6.10 16.57 8.25
N ALA A 18 6.02 17.86 7.91
CA ALA A 18 6.36 18.96 8.80
C ALA A 18 5.16 19.70 9.44
N ASN A 19 3.97 19.09 9.49
CA ASN A 19 2.87 19.67 10.28
C ASN A 19 2.09 18.64 11.10
N SER A 20 2.79 17.93 11.98
CA SER A 20 2.24 17.40 13.23
C SER A 20 3.37 17.07 14.20
N GLY A 21 3.53 17.92 15.22
CA GLY A 21 4.25 17.72 16.48
C GLY A 21 5.31 16.63 16.59
N SER A 22 6.58 17.06 16.61
CA SER A 22 7.70 16.52 17.41
C SER A 22 7.64 15.03 17.83
N TRP A 23 8.33 14.16 17.08
CA TRP A 23 8.73 12.86 17.60
C TRP A 23 10.11 12.98 18.27
N ARG A 24 10.13 13.01 19.61
CA ARG A 24 11.34 12.77 20.43
C ARG A 24 11.04 11.57 21.33
N PRO A 25 11.88 10.51 21.37
CA PRO A 25 11.71 9.45 22.34
C PRO A 25 12.14 9.98 23.72
N SER A 26 11.26 9.89 24.72
CA SER A 26 11.66 10.10 26.11
C SER A 26 12.32 8.81 26.62
N ARG A 27 13.51 8.94 27.21
CA ARG A 27 14.12 7.89 28.03
C ARG A 27 13.49 7.98 29.41
N ARG A 28 12.52 7.12 29.70
CA ARG A 28 12.10 6.70 31.05
C ARG A 28 10.98 5.68 30.90
N ASP A 29 11.37 4.41 30.95
CA ASP A 29 10.67 3.31 31.63
C ASP A 29 11.33 1.98 31.22
N CYS A 30 12.56 1.81 31.68
CA CYS A 30 13.17 0.50 31.81
C CYS A 30 12.97 0.08 33.27
N GLY A 31 11.98 -0.77 33.52
CA GLY A 31 11.61 -1.23 34.86
C GLY A 31 11.12 -2.67 34.87
N ASN A 32 12.06 -3.60 35.03
CA ASN A 32 11.96 -4.77 35.91
C ASN A 32 10.81 -5.79 35.68
N TRP A 33 11.05 -6.77 34.80
CA TRP A 33 10.32 -8.04 34.81
C TRP A 33 11.18 -9.14 35.46
N ARG A 34 11.03 -9.33 36.78
CA ARG A 34 11.56 -10.51 37.49
C ARG A 34 10.47 -11.58 37.59
N HIS A 35 10.83 -12.78 37.15
CA HIS A 35 10.30 -14.12 37.48
C HIS A 35 8.83 -14.23 37.93
N ALA A 36 7.94 -14.57 37.00
CA ALA A 36 6.69 -15.27 37.30
C ALA A 36 6.86 -16.79 37.06
N PRO A 37 6.36 -17.67 37.94
CA PRO A 37 6.52 -19.12 37.81
C PRO A 37 5.64 -19.70 36.68
N ILE A 38 6.20 -20.67 35.94
CA ILE A 38 5.57 -21.36 34.81
C ILE A 38 4.43 -22.27 35.33
N PRO A 39 3.18 -22.11 34.89
CA PRO A 39 2.10 -23.02 35.25
C PRO A 39 2.25 -24.40 34.57
N ARG A 40 1.94 -25.47 35.31
CA ARG A 40 2.01 -26.86 34.83
C ARG A 40 1.04 -27.10 33.67
N ARG A 41 1.55 -27.73 32.61
CA ARG A 41 0.84 -28.15 31.40
C ARG A 41 -0.33 -29.07 31.75
N ARG A 42 -1.57 -28.62 31.57
CA ARG A 42 -2.74 -29.52 31.49
C ARG A 42 -2.63 -30.32 30.18
N GLN A 43 -2.86 -31.62 30.24
CA GLN A 43 -2.89 -32.48 29.06
C GLN A 43 -4.14 -32.14 28.24
N SER A 44 -3.94 -31.78 26.97
CA SER A 44 -5.02 -31.58 25.99
C SER A 44 -5.56 -32.94 25.54
N PRO A 45 -6.89 -33.11 25.37
CA PRO A 45 -7.44 -34.33 24.79
C PRO A 45 -7.06 -34.47 23.30
N SER A 46 -6.86 -35.72 22.84
CA SER A 46 -6.54 -36.06 21.46
C SER A 46 -7.55 -35.50 20.46
N PRO A 47 -7.10 -34.98 19.30
CA PRO A 47 -8.01 -34.49 18.26
C PRO A 47 -8.75 -35.67 17.62
N GLN A 48 -10.08 -35.63 17.62
CA GLN A 48 -10.90 -36.45 16.75
C GLN A 48 -10.81 -35.90 15.32
N SER A 49 -10.58 -36.79 14.36
CA SER A 49 -10.46 -36.48 12.93
C SER A 49 -11.79 -35.94 12.39
N VAL A 50 -11.89 -34.62 12.25
CA VAL A 50 -12.84 -34.00 11.32
C VAL A 50 -12.17 -33.95 9.96
N GLU A 51 -12.74 -34.69 9.00
CA GLU A 51 -12.34 -34.63 7.59
C GLU A 51 -12.51 -33.19 7.10
N GLY A 52 -11.39 -32.48 6.95
CA GLY A 52 -11.37 -31.10 6.52
C GLY A 52 -11.70 -31.01 5.02
N GLU A 53 -12.80 -30.33 4.71
CA GLU A 53 -13.06 -29.72 3.41
C GLU A 53 -11.77 -29.08 2.90
N ALA A 54 -11.24 -29.55 1.76
CA ALA A 54 -10.00 -29.05 1.20
C ALA A 54 -10.15 -27.55 0.90
N VAL A 55 -9.53 -26.71 1.73
CA VAL A 55 -9.41 -25.27 1.48
C VAL A 55 -8.64 -25.11 0.18
N LYS A 56 -9.33 -24.70 -0.89
CA LYS A 56 -8.69 -24.37 -2.17
C LYS A 56 -7.53 -23.40 -1.90
N PRO A 57 -6.31 -23.67 -2.40
CA PRO A 57 -5.21 -22.73 -2.29
C PRO A 57 -5.66 -21.36 -2.80
N LEU A 58 -5.43 -20.30 -2.03
CA LEU A 58 -5.70 -18.93 -2.46
C LEU A 58 -4.94 -18.69 -3.76
N GLU A 59 -5.65 -18.64 -4.90
CA GLU A 59 -5.04 -18.36 -6.19
C GLU A 59 -4.33 -17.00 -6.12
N ARG A 60 -3.01 -17.02 -6.38
CA ARG A 60 -2.19 -15.81 -6.43
C ARG A 60 -2.76 -14.92 -7.53
N PRO A 61 -2.95 -13.61 -7.27
CA PRO A 61 -3.48 -12.70 -8.29
C PRO A 61 -2.63 -12.78 -9.56
N LEU A 62 -3.29 -12.81 -10.73
CA LEU A 62 -2.62 -12.63 -12.00
C LEU A 62 -1.87 -11.29 -12.01
N ARG A 63 -0.72 -11.28 -12.70
CA ARG A 63 0.18 -10.14 -12.80
C ARG A 63 0.07 -9.50 -14.18
N TRP A 64 -0.04 -8.18 -14.23
CA TRP A 64 -0.06 -7.37 -15.45
C TRP A 64 1.33 -7.20 -16.06
N VAL A 65 2.37 -7.19 -15.23
CA VAL A 65 3.77 -7.07 -15.68
C VAL A 65 4.58 -8.25 -15.12
N PRO A 66 4.37 -9.48 -15.61
CA PRO A 66 4.99 -10.68 -15.03
C PRO A 66 6.52 -10.68 -15.15
N ASP A 67 7.06 -10.08 -16.21
CA ASP A 67 8.49 -10.07 -16.54
C ASP A 67 9.32 -9.19 -15.59
N LEU A 68 8.70 -8.20 -14.94
CA LEU A 68 9.37 -7.34 -13.97
C LEU A 68 9.36 -8.04 -12.60
N PRO A 69 10.49 -8.49 -12.03
CA PRO A 69 10.47 -9.25 -10.78
C PRO A 69 10.06 -8.38 -9.59
N PHE A 70 9.38 -8.98 -8.61
CA PHE A 70 9.15 -8.31 -7.33
C PHE A 70 10.45 -8.12 -6.55
N PRO A 71 10.54 -7.07 -5.72
CA PRO A 71 11.65 -6.90 -4.80
C PRO A 71 11.82 -8.10 -3.86
N ARG A 72 13.05 -8.32 -3.41
CA ARG A 72 13.42 -9.49 -2.57
C ARG A 72 12.62 -9.64 -1.27
N TYR A 73 12.01 -8.56 -0.79
CA TYR A 73 11.08 -8.57 0.33
C TYR A 73 10.10 -7.41 0.18
N ARG A 74 8.90 -7.56 0.74
CA ARG A 74 7.96 -6.44 0.96
C ARG A 74 8.39 -5.65 2.18
N HIS A 75 8.42 -4.32 2.08
CA HIS A 75 8.76 -3.51 3.24
C HIS A 75 7.67 -3.60 4.32
N ARG A 76 8.08 -3.94 5.54
CA ARG A 76 7.28 -3.90 6.77
C ARG A 76 7.92 -2.93 7.75
N LEU A 77 7.12 -1.99 8.25
CA LEU A 77 7.58 -0.93 9.16
C LEU A 77 8.17 -1.55 10.44
N GLY A 78 9.40 -1.17 10.79
CA GLY A 78 10.09 -1.64 11.99
C GLY A 78 10.67 -3.06 11.93
N GLU A 79 10.34 -3.86 10.91
CA GLU A 79 10.81 -5.25 10.80
C GLU A 79 11.88 -5.45 9.72
N THR A 80 11.73 -4.79 8.57
CA THR A 80 12.63 -4.97 7.42
C THR A 80 13.55 -3.77 7.24
N PRO A 81 14.76 -3.94 6.67
CA PRO A 81 15.60 -2.83 6.27
C PRO A 81 14.82 -1.85 5.39
N HIS A 82 14.95 -0.55 5.65
CA HIS A 82 14.25 0.44 4.82
C HIS A 82 14.76 0.35 3.36
N PRO A 83 13.88 0.22 2.35
CA PRO A 83 14.29 -0.08 0.98
C PRO A 83 15.29 0.90 0.37
N ARG A 84 15.12 2.21 0.60
CA ARG A 84 16.00 3.25 0.02
C ARG A 84 17.12 3.78 0.92
N THR A 85 16.94 3.80 2.23
CA THR A 85 17.84 4.53 3.15
C THR A 85 18.77 3.60 3.91
N HIS A 86 18.46 2.30 3.99
CA HIS A 86 19.31 1.33 4.64
C HIS A 86 20.24 0.67 3.61
N PRO A 87 21.54 0.44 3.89
CA PRO A 87 22.47 -0.22 2.94
C PRO A 87 22.02 -1.61 2.49
N LEU A 88 21.31 -2.34 3.36
CA LEU A 88 20.65 -3.62 3.05
C LEU A 88 19.21 -3.44 2.53
N GLY A 89 18.86 -2.26 2.04
CA GLY A 89 17.58 -1.94 1.40
C GLY A 89 17.51 -2.48 -0.02
N HIS A 90 16.34 -2.94 -0.48
CA HIS A 90 16.21 -3.54 -1.82
C HIS A 90 16.25 -2.53 -2.97
N SER A 91 16.16 -1.25 -2.65
CA SER A 91 16.25 -0.11 -3.56
C SER A 91 17.35 0.88 -3.14
N PHE A 92 18.34 0.43 -2.35
CA PHE A 92 19.40 1.29 -1.84
C PHE A 92 20.34 1.69 -2.98
N GLY A 93 20.49 3.01 -3.19
CA GLY A 93 21.26 3.54 -4.32
C GLY A 93 20.61 3.34 -5.70
N VAL A 94 19.40 2.78 -5.74
CA VAL A 94 18.61 2.67 -6.97
C VAL A 94 17.82 3.96 -7.16
N PRO A 95 17.89 4.62 -8.34
CA PRO A 95 17.09 5.80 -8.63
C PRO A 95 15.59 5.56 -8.45
N ASP A 96 14.83 6.64 -8.25
CA ASP A 96 13.38 6.57 -8.28
C ASP A 96 12.92 6.06 -9.66
N PRO A 97 11.81 5.28 -9.74
CA PRO A 97 11.19 4.98 -11.01
C PRO A 97 10.91 6.28 -11.76
N HIS A 98 11.27 6.31 -13.04
CA HIS A 98 10.89 7.39 -13.94
C HIS A 98 9.73 6.92 -14.80
N GLY A 99 8.77 7.80 -15.06
CA GLY A 99 7.58 7.44 -15.84
C GLY A 99 7.12 8.56 -16.76
N SER A 100 6.35 8.16 -17.77
CA SER A 100 5.48 9.07 -18.51
C SER A 100 4.30 9.52 -17.63
N PRO A 101 3.58 10.59 -17.99
CA PRO A 101 2.27 10.88 -17.41
C PRO A 101 1.29 9.71 -17.61
N LEU A 102 0.57 9.33 -16.56
CA LEU A 102 -0.52 8.36 -16.67
C LEU A 102 -1.75 9.03 -17.28
N THR A 103 -2.39 8.37 -18.24
CA THR A 103 -3.58 8.85 -18.93
C THR A 103 -4.57 7.71 -19.17
N GLN A 104 -5.80 8.06 -19.54
CA GLN A 104 -6.80 7.08 -19.92
C GLN A 104 -6.41 6.30 -21.20
N ASP A 105 -5.59 6.88 -22.07
CA ASP A 105 -5.22 6.26 -23.35
C ASP A 105 -4.02 5.30 -23.22
N ASN A 106 -3.11 5.55 -22.27
CA ASN A 106 -1.86 4.80 -22.14
C ASN A 106 -1.79 3.83 -20.95
N TRP A 107 -2.82 3.74 -20.10
CA TRP A 107 -2.72 2.97 -18.85
C TRP A 107 -2.37 1.48 -19.07
N ARG A 108 -2.75 0.91 -20.22
CA ARG A 108 -2.49 -0.50 -20.58
C ARG A 108 -1.04 -0.82 -20.88
N GLN A 109 -0.23 0.19 -21.14
CA GLN A 109 1.21 0.05 -21.35
C GLN A 109 2.01 0.81 -20.29
N HIS A 110 1.33 1.40 -19.32
CA HIS A 110 1.97 2.25 -18.32
C HIS A 110 2.58 1.40 -17.21
N GLU A 111 3.88 1.11 -17.32
CA GLU A 111 4.63 0.21 -16.43
C GLU A 111 4.40 0.53 -14.94
N ALA A 112 4.56 1.79 -14.54
CA ALA A 112 4.42 2.16 -13.13
C ALA A 112 2.99 2.02 -12.58
N TRP A 113 1.99 2.08 -13.46
CA TRP A 113 0.60 1.87 -13.06
C TRP A 113 0.35 0.38 -12.84
N LEU A 114 0.67 -0.43 -13.85
CA LEU A 114 0.41 -1.86 -13.87
C LEU A 114 1.26 -2.61 -12.84
N PHE A 115 2.54 -2.29 -12.72
CA PHE A 115 3.40 -2.93 -11.73
C PHE A 115 3.05 -2.49 -10.30
N GLY A 116 2.63 -1.24 -10.10
CA GLY A 116 2.07 -0.80 -8.81
C GLY A 116 0.82 -1.59 -8.41
N VAL A 117 -0.06 -1.90 -9.37
CA VAL A 117 -1.23 -2.78 -9.16
C VAL A 117 -0.81 -4.20 -8.79
N ASP A 118 0.18 -4.78 -9.49
CA ASP A 118 0.73 -6.09 -9.16
C ASP A 118 1.28 -6.13 -7.73
N LEU A 119 2.13 -5.15 -7.37
CA LEU A 119 2.72 -5.00 -6.04
C LEU A 119 1.64 -4.89 -4.96
N PHE A 120 0.65 -4.02 -5.17
CA PHE A 120 -0.44 -3.80 -4.22
C PHE A 120 -1.24 -5.08 -3.96
N ASN A 121 -1.63 -5.78 -5.03
CA ASN A 121 -2.40 -7.02 -4.94
C ASN A 121 -1.64 -8.17 -4.26
N HIS A 122 -0.32 -8.06 -4.15
CA HIS A 122 0.56 -9.02 -3.46
C HIS A 122 1.05 -8.52 -2.09
N GLY A 123 0.54 -7.37 -1.60
CA GLY A 123 0.88 -6.83 -0.28
C GLY A 123 2.17 -6.01 -0.22
N TYR A 124 2.82 -5.73 -1.35
CA TYR A 124 3.99 -4.85 -1.43
C TYR A 124 3.54 -3.39 -1.44
N TRP A 125 2.85 -2.95 -0.38
CA TRP A 125 2.16 -1.66 -0.36
C TRP A 125 3.13 -0.46 -0.37
N TRP A 126 4.27 -0.58 0.32
CA TRP A 126 5.28 0.48 0.27
C TRP A 126 5.85 0.61 -1.15
N GLU A 127 6.15 -0.52 -1.79
CA GLU A 127 6.67 -0.53 -3.14
C GLU A 127 5.64 -0.02 -4.15
N ALA A 128 4.37 -0.42 -4.03
CA ALA A 128 3.29 0.08 -4.88
C ALA A 128 3.14 1.60 -4.77
N HIS A 129 3.22 2.13 -3.55
CA HIS A 129 3.23 3.57 -3.29
C HIS A 129 4.33 4.28 -4.09
N GLU A 130 5.56 3.78 -4.06
CA GLU A 130 6.70 4.40 -4.76
C GLU A 130 6.51 4.45 -6.28
N TRP A 131 6.03 3.34 -6.86
CA TRP A 131 5.77 3.28 -8.30
C TRP A 131 4.65 4.23 -8.72
N TRP A 132 3.58 4.33 -7.93
CA TRP A 132 2.51 5.31 -8.21
C TRP A 132 2.93 6.75 -7.95
N GLU A 133 3.83 7.02 -6.99
CA GLU A 133 4.33 8.36 -6.74
C GLU A 133 5.12 8.89 -7.94
N ALA A 134 5.93 8.05 -8.58
CA ALA A 134 6.63 8.38 -9.82
C ALA A 134 5.67 8.86 -10.92
N ALA A 135 4.57 8.13 -11.15
CA ALA A 135 3.55 8.51 -12.10
C ALA A 135 2.79 9.79 -11.67
N TRP A 136 2.52 9.95 -10.37
CA TRP A 136 1.77 11.09 -9.83
C TRP A 136 2.53 12.40 -9.97
N ARG A 137 3.86 12.39 -9.78
CA ARG A 137 4.72 13.59 -9.91
C ARG A 137 4.66 14.21 -11.30
N VAL A 138 4.52 13.39 -12.34
CA VAL A 138 4.50 13.83 -13.75
C VAL A 138 3.09 13.93 -14.35
N SER A 139 2.06 13.39 -13.68
CA SER A 139 0.67 13.44 -14.16
C SER A 139 0.06 14.83 -14.00
N GLN A 140 -0.57 15.31 -15.08
CA GLN A 140 -1.13 16.67 -15.15
C GLN A 140 -2.64 16.71 -14.92
N GLN A 141 -3.38 15.70 -15.41
CA GLN A 141 -4.83 15.66 -15.29
C GLN A 141 -5.27 15.45 -13.83
N GLN A 142 -6.16 16.31 -13.34
CA GLN A 142 -6.56 16.33 -11.93
C GLN A 142 -7.20 15.00 -11.46
N SER A 143 -8.02 14.36 -12.31
CA SER A 143 -8.62 13.05 -12.00
C SER A 143 -7.57 11.97 -11.82
N THR A 144 -6.57 11.90 -12.70
CA THR A 144 -5.41 10.99 -12.58
C THR A 144 -4.64 11.23 -11.29
N ARG A 145 -4.39 12.50 -10.96
CA ARG A 145 -3.68 12.87 -9.73
C ARG A 145 -4.46 12.43 -8.49
N HIS A 146 -5.78 12.62 -8.48
CA HIS A 146 -6.65 12.15 -7.41
C HIS A 146 -6.66 10.62 -7.30
N LEU A 147 -6.74 9.89 -8.42
CA LEU A 147 -6.68 8.44 -8.43
C LEU A 147 -5.39 7.94 -7.77
N LEU A 148 -4.24 8.40 -8.28
CA LEU A 148 -2.94 7.97 -7.78
C LEU A 148 -2.74 8.36 -6.32
N GLN A 149 -3.09 9.59 -5.93
CA GLN A 149 -2.97 10.05 -4.55
C GLN A 149 -3.87 9.26 -3.58
N GLY A 150 -5.08 8.89 -4.00
CA GLY A 150 -5.96 8.01 -3.25
C GLY A 150 -5.38 6.62 -3.04
N LEU A 151 -4.80 6.01 -4.09
CA LEU A 151 -4.17 4.70 -4.00
C LEU A 151 -2.88 4.71 -3.18
N ILE A 152 -2.05 5.75 -3.32
CA ILE A 152 -0.86 6.01 -2.50
C ILE A 152 -1.22 6.06 -1.03
N GLN A 153 -2.23 6.86 -0.65
CA GLN A 153 -2.66 6.97 0.73
C GLN A 153 -3.34 5.70 1.24
N THR A 154 -4.03 4.94 0.37
CA THR A 154 -4.57 3.62 0.72
C THR A 154 -3.46 2.64 1.07
N ALA A 155 -2.39 2.58 0.28
CA ALA A 155 -1.22 1.76 0.56
C ALA A 155 -0.55 2.16 1.89
N ALA A 156 -0.43 3.46 2.16
CA ALA A 156 0.07 3.96 3.44
C ALA A 156 -0.86 3.58 4.62
N ALA A 157 -2.18 3.62 4.45
CA ALA A 157 -3.14 3.20 5.47
C ALA A 157 -3.00 1.71 5.81
N LEU A 158 -2.78 0.85 4.81
CA LEU A 158 -2.53 -0.57 5.00
C LEU A 158 -1.21 -0.85 5.75
N LEU A 159 -0.14 -0.08 5.47
CA LEU A 159 1.09 -0.14 6.26
C LEU A 159 0.88 0.27 7.72
N LYS A 160 0.08 1.32 7.97
CA LYS A 160 -0.28 1.74 9.34
C LYS A 160 -1.15 0.72 10.06
N TRP A 161 -2.01 0.03 9.32
CA TRP A 161 -2.78 -1.08 9.85
C TRP A 161 -1.88 -2.25 10.26
N GLU A 162 -0.88 -2.61 9.45
CA GLU A 162 0.13 -3.63 9.81
C GLU A 162 1.01 -3.23 11.01
N GLU A 163 1.29 -1.93 11.18
CA GLU A 163 2.01 -1.40 12.34
C GLU A 163 1.16 -1.44 13.64
N GLY A 164 -0.16 -1.72 13.55
CA GLY A 164 -1.09 -1.61 14.68
C GLY A 164 -1.48 -0.16 15.00
N ASN A 165 -1.21 0.78 14.10
CA ASN A 165 -1.52 2.20 14.28
C ASN A 165 -2.91 2.56 13.71
N HIS A 166 -3.95 2.30 14.50
CA HIS A 166 -5.34 2.51 14.12
C HIS A 166 -5.67 3.96 13.74
N ARG A 167 -5.20 4.93 14.53
CA ARG A 167 -5.44 6.36 14.26
C ARG A 167 -4.76 6.82 12.98
N GLY A 168 -3.55 6.32 12.73
CA GLY A 168 -2.81 6.57 11.49
C GLY A 168 -3.53 6.00 10.28
N ARG A 169 -4.00 4.76 10.37
CA ARG A 169 -4.82 4.09 9.35
C ARG A 169 -6.08 4.92 9.03
N GLU A 170 -6.87 5.29 10.03
CA GLU A 170 -8.13 6.02 9.84
C GLU A 170 -7.94 7.37 9.16
N GLY A 171 -6.95 8.14 9.61
CA GLY A 171 -6.65 9.44 9.01
C GLY A 171 -6.16 9.31 7.55
N LEU A 172 -5.37 8.30 7.23
CA LEU A 172 -4.91 8.07 5.85
C LEU A 172 -6.04 7.55 4.97
N TRP A 173 -6.85 6.61 5.45
CA TRP A 173 -7.99 6.10 4.72
C TRP A 173 -9.02 7.20 4.41
N SER A 174 -9.37 8.05 5.37
CA SER A 174 -10.33 9.14 5.14
C SER A 174 -9.91 10.05 3.99
N ARG A 175 -8.64 10.46 3.95
CA ARG A 175 -8.11 11.28 2.85
C ARG A 175 -8.00 10.51 1.54
N ALA A 176 -7.64 9.24 1.60
CA ALA A 176 -7.60 8.37 0.44
C ALA A 176 -8.98 8.25 -0.21
N GLU A 177 -9.99 8.00 0.60
CA GLU A 177 -11.39 7.90 0.19
C GLU A 177 -11.88 9.21 -0.43
N ASP A 178 -11.58 10.36 0.18
CA ASP A 178 -11.91 11.68 -0.39
C ASP A 178 -11.34 11.82 -1.81
N HIS A 179 -10.05 11.52 -2.00
CA HIS A 179 -9.43 11.57 -3.33
C HIS A 179 -10.09 10.61 -4.34
N LEU A 180 -10.34 9.36 -3.95
CA LEU A 180 -10.97 8.37 -4.83
C LEU A 180 -12.41 8.79 -5.21
N ARG A 181 -13.15 9.42 -4.29
CA ARG A 181 -14.50 9.94 -4.59
C ARG A 181 -14.48 11.10 -5.59
N HIS A 182 -13.43 11.93 -5.61
CA HIS A 182 -13.27 12.98 -6.62
C HIS A 182 -13.01 12.43 -8.03
N VAL A 183 -12.56 11.18 -8.17
CA VAL A 183 -12.41 10.52 -9.47
C VAL A 183 -13.78 10.12 -10.05
N GLY A 184 -14.70 9.69 -9.19
CA GLY A 184 -15.98 9.06 -9.56
C GLY A 184 -17.09 10.01 -10.04
N THR A 185 -16.88 11.33 -10.04
CA THR A 185 -17.89 12.29 -10.51
C THR A 185 -18.01 12.34 -12.04
N GLY A 186 -17.07 11.73 -12.79
CA GLY A 186 -17.07 11.67 -14.25
C GLY A 186 -17.14 10.26 -14.87
N GLY A 187 -17.26 9.20 -14.05
CA GLY A 187 -17.32 7.81 -14.51
C GLY A 187 -16.95 6.82 -13.40
N THR A 188 -17.56 5.63 -13.39
CA THR A 188 -17.30 4.58 -12.38
C THR A 188 -15.91 3.94 -12.53
N ARG A 189 -15.26 4.15 -13.69
CA ARG A 189 -13.97 3.57 -14.07
C ARG A 189 -12.92 4.63 -14.39
N CYS A 190 -11.69 4.42 -13.93
CA CYS A 190 -10.55 5.28 -14.22
C CYS A 190 -9.28 4.42 -14.39
N MET A 191 -8.58 4.51 -15.53
CA MET A 191 -7.41 3.68 -15.87
C MET A 191 -7.64 2.17 -15.66
N GLY A 192 -8.83 1.70 -16.06
CA GLY A 192 -9.25 0.30 -15.91
C GLY A 192 -9.80 -0.07 -14.52
N LEU A 193 -9.58 0.76 -13.49
CA LEU A 193 -10.01 0.47 -12.12
C LEU A 193 -11.47 0.89 -11.88
N GLN A 194 -12.27 -0.04 -11.34
CA GLN A 194 -13.61 0.25 -10.79
C GLN A 194 -13.50 0.93 -9.42
N VAL A 195 -13.35 2.26 -9.40
CA VAL A 195 -13.03 3.04 -8.19
C VAL A 195 -14.07 2.86 -7.10
N THR A 196 -15.37 2.92 -7.44
CA THR A 196 -16.45 2.74 -6.46
C THR A 196 -16.44 1.36 -5.81
N SER A 197 -16.20 0.31 -6.60
CA SER A 197 -16.08 -1.06 -6.07
C SER A 197 -14.90 -1.19 -5.13
N PHE A 198 -13.76 -0.58 -5.48
CA PHE A 198 -12.58 -0.59 -4.62
C PHE A 198 -12.83 0.12 -3.28
N ILE A 199 -13.44 1.31 -3.29
CA ILE A 199 -13.83 2.03 -2.07
C ILE A 199 -14.73 1.14 -1.18
N GLN A 200 -15.74 0.48 -1.77
CA GLN A 200 -16.64 -0.39 -1.03
C GLN A 200 -15.93 -1.62 -0.44
N GLN A 201 -14.98 -2.21 -1.17
CA GLN A 201 -14.17 -3.34 -0.67
C GLN A 201 -13.31 -2.91 0.53
N MET A 202 -12.65 -1.76 0.44
CA MET A 202 -11.87 -1.21 1.54
C MET A 202 -12.75 -0.85 2.76
N GLY A 203 -13.92 -0.26 2.53
CA GLY A 203 -14.88 0.02 3.60
C GLY A 203 -15.32 -1.24 4.35
N ARG A 204 -15.58 -2.34 3.63
CA ARG A 204 -15.88 -3.66 4.23
C ARG A 204 -14.69 -4.20 5.05
N LEU A 205 -13.47 -4.07 4.53
CA LEU A 205 -12.25 -4.47 5.26
C LEU A 205 -12.14 -3.70 6.58
N TRP A 206 -12.31 -2.37 6.54
CA TRP A 206 -12.19 -1.54 7.74
C TRP A 206 -13.31 -1.78 8.74
N ALA A 207 -14.52 -2.06 8.29
CA ALA A 207 -15.63 -2.46 9.16
C ALA A 207 -15.35 -3.81 9.85
N ALA A 208 -14.81 -4.80 9.12
CA ALA A 208 -14.47 -6.11 9.67
C ALA A 208 -13.30 -6.06 10.67
N HIS A 209 -12.34 -5.15 10.47
CA HIS A 209 -11.13 -5.02 11.28
C HIS A 209 -11.06 -3.68 12.03
N ALA A 210 -12.18 -3.27 12.64
CA ALA A 210 -12.26 -1.98 13.33
C ALA A 210 -11.23 -1.88 14.48
N THR A 211 -11.10 -2.94 15.29
CA THR A 211 -10.40 -2.91 16.59
C THR A 211 -9.25 -3.90 16.76
N ALA A 212 -9.05 -4.86 15.86
CA ALA A 212 -7.99 -5.87 15.97
C ALA A 212 -7.05 -5.86 14.75
N PRO A 213 -5.73 -6.08 14.93
CA PRO A 213 -4.84 -6.38 13.82
C PRO A 213 -5.29 -7.69 13.15
N PRO A 214 -5.04 -7.85 11.85
CA PRO A 214 -5.46 -9.06 11.15
C PRO A 214 -4.78 -10.29 11.73
N THR A 215 -5.51 -11.40 11.83
CA THR A 215 -4.86 -12.70 11.97
C THR A 215 -4.51 -13.25 10.59
N ALA A 216 -3.53 -14.16 10.52
CA ALA A 216 -3.09 -14.77 9.27
C ALA A 216 -4.20 -15.52 8.51
N ALA A 217 -5.35 -15.77 9.13
CA ALA A 217 -6.47 -16.54 8.58
C ALA A 217 -7.54 -15.71 7.84
N ASP A 218 -7.54 -14.37 7.97
CA ASP A 218 -8.72 -13.56 7.56
C ASP A 218 -8.62 -12.89 6.17
N SER A 219 -7.56 -13.11 5.39
CA SER A 219 -7.20 -12.16 4.33
C SER A 219 -7.72 -12.52 2.93
N VAL A 220 -8.97 -12.13 2.64
CA VAL A 220 -9.28 -11.62 1.29
C VAL A 220 -9.06 -10.11 1.33
N LEU A 221 -7.79 -9.68 1.27
CA LEU A 221 -7.46 -8.26 1.12
C LEU A 221 -8.13 -7.74 -0.16
N PRO A 222 -8.73 -6.54 -0.14
CA PRO A 222 -9.24 -5.88 -1.33
C PRO A 222 -8.18 -5.87 -2.44
N ARG A 223 -8.60 -6.25 -3.64
CA ARG A 223 -7.73 -6.30 -4.81
C ARG A 223 -8.13 -5.21 -5.79
N LEU A 224 -7.12 -4.58 -6.39
CA LEU A 224 -7.30 -3.73 -7.56
C LEU A 224 -7.53 -4.63 -8.77
N GLN A 225 -8.76 -4.61 -9.28
CA GLN A 225 -9.15 -5.29 -10.50
C GLN A 225 -9.24 -4.26 -11.63
N LEU A 226 -8.40 -4.45 -12.65
CA LEU A 226 -8.47 -3.65 -13.87
C LEU A 226 -9.29 -4.40 -14.92
N THR A 227 -10.18 -3.71 -15.61
CA THR A 227 -11.09 -4.30 -16.61
C THR A 227 -11.22 -3.40 -17.82
N ASP A 228 -11.38 -4.00 -19.00
CA ASP A 228 -11.38 -3.30 -20.29
C ASP A 228 -12.73 -2.67 -20.67
N VAL A 229 -13.84 -3.20 -20.16
CA VAL A 229 -15.18 -2.88 -20.68
C VAL A 229 -15.76 -1.62 -20.04
N ASP A 230 -15.91 -0.53 -20.77
CA ASP A 230 -17.00 0.41 -20.47
C ASP A 230 -18.28 -0.41 -20.60
N ALA A 231 -18.85 -0.84 -19.47
CA ALA A 231 -20.16 -1.46 -19.47
C ALA A 231 -21.15 -0.35 -19.83
N THR A 232 -21.32 -0.10 -21.12
CA THR A 232 -22.54 0.50 -21.64
C THR A 232 -23.66 -0.37 -21.08
N PRO A 233 -24.60 0.17 -20.28
CA PRO A 233 -25.86 -0.53 -20.14
C PRO A 233 -26.44 -0.54 -21.55
N GLU A 234 -26.59 -1.74 -22.13
CA GLU A 234 -27.43 -1.92 -23.32
C GLU A 234 -28.77 -1.22 -23.05
N ALA A 235 -29.17 -0.41 -24.03
CA ALA A 235 -30.34 0.47 -24.00
C ALA A 235 -31.66 -0.29 -23.86
#